data_AF-A0A352ECS9-F1
#
_entry.id   AF-A0A352ECS9-F1
#
_cell.length_a   1.000
_cell.length_b   1.000
_cell.length_c   1.000
_cell.angle_alpha   90.00
_cell.angle_beta   90.00
_cell.angle_gamma   90.00
#
_symmetry.space_group_name_H-M   'P 1'
#
loop_
_entity.id
_entity.type
_entity.pdbx_description
1 polymer ?
#
loop_
_entity_poly.entity_id
_entity_poly.type
_entity_poly.pdbx_seq_one_letter_code
_entity_poly.pdbx_strand_id
1 'polypeptide(L)'
;MITKVKVGAGPSLDSPFLCLGLGSCFVGHLKTSLSSWNIPYQYNPLGTSFNPVSISEQLNWLLDEQYSLEPIELYKSSVHHLAAGNKFQADSMELLFAQINNQRQLFNSFLNVSHGNVTLILSFGTAHAWERNGRIVNNCHKLPGDFFTRRILTQQEIIEAWEKVLNKIPKHWNIIFTVSPVRYTKIGLVDNFLGKSILRSSIEKLLSFRDKCFYFPSYEIVTDELRDYSFSENNGTHPNEKAISVVMDRFKDFLSI
;
A
#
# COMPACT_ATOMS: atom_id res chain seq x y z
N MET A 1 -8.75 28.17 -15.83
CA MET A 1 -8.91 26.80 -16.39
C MET A 1 -8.10 25.86 -15.50
N ILE A 2 -8.70 24.77 -15.01
CA ILE A 2 -7.96 23.76 -14.22
C ILE A 2 -7.26 22.82 -15.22
N THR A 3 -5.95 22.65 -15.07
CA THR A 3 -5.18 21.71 -15.90
C THR A 3 -5.48 20.30 -15.46
N LYS A 4 -5.96 19.45 -16.38
CA LYS A 4 -6.17 18.03 -16.09
C LYS A 4 -4.85 17.29 -15.93
N VAL A 5 -4.75 16.43 -14.93
CA VAL A 5 -3.61 15.54 -14.70
C VAL A 5 -3.56 14.50 -15.81
N LYS A 6 -2.38 14.30 -16.42
CA LYS A 6 -2.17 13.23 -17.39
C LYS A 6 -1.98 11.90 -16.66
N VAL A 7 -2.87 10.95 -16.91
CA VAL A 7 -2.89 9.64 -16.21
C VAL A 7 -1.88 8.65 -16.80
N GLY A 8 -1.47 8.85 -18.06
CA GLY A 8 -0.66 7.88 -18.78
C GLY A 8 -1.47 6.67 -19.25
N ALA A 9 -0.78 5.62 -19.69
CA ALA A 9 -1.38 4.33 -20.05
C ALA A 9 -0.87 3.27 -19.06
N GLY A 10 -1.80 2.55 -18.45
CA GLY A 10 -1.53 1.43 -17.56
C GLY A 10 -1.32 0.12 -18.30
N PRO A 11 -1.18 -0.99 -17.56
CA PRO A 11 -1.07 -2.32 -18.16
C PRO A 11 -2.40 -2.80 -18.75
N SER A 12 -2.32 -3.64 -19.78
CA SER A 12 -3.43 -4.53 -20.16
C SER A 12 -3.62 -5.60 -19.09
N LEU A 13 -4.88 -5.97 -18.84
CA LEU A 13 -5.25 -7.04 -17.90
C LEU A 13 -5.73 -8.26 -18.69
N ASP A 14 -4.85 -9.24 -18.86
CA ASP A 14 -5.12 -10.43 -19.68
C ASP A 14 -5.60 -11.61 -18.80
N SER A 15 -6.84 -12.06 -19.01
CA SER A 15 -7.46 -13.13 -18.22
C SER A 15 -6.85 -14.51 -18.51
N PRO A 16 -6.64 -15.37 -17.50
CA PRO A 16 -6.91 -15.17 -16.07
C PRO A 16 -5.85 -14.28 -15.39
N PHE A 17 -6.28 -13.40 -14.50
CA PHE A 17 -5.40 -12.54 -13.70
C PHE A 17 -5.98 -12.28 -12.30
N LEU A 18 -5.10 -11.87 -11.38
CA LEU A 18 -5.44 -11.34 -10.07
C LEU A 18 -4.92 -9.91 -9.95
N CYS A 19 -5.75 -8.99 -9.47
CA CYS A 19 -5.27 -7.72 -8.92
C CYS A 19 -5.02 -7.88 -7.42
N LEU A 20 -3.84 -7.47 -6.94
CA LEU A 20 -3.51 -7.45 -5.52
C LEU A 20 -3.10 -6.04 -5.09
N GLY A 21 -3.88 -5.43 -4.20
CA GLY A 21 -3.60 -4.12 -3.62
C GLY A 21 -2.83 -4.21 -2.31
N LEU A 22 -1.73 -3.47 -2.15
CA LEU A 22 -1.04 -3.31 -0.88
C LEU A 22 -0.82 -1.83 -0.57
N GLY A 23 -1.06 -1.44 0.67
CA GLY A 23 -0.73 -0.11 1.17
C GLY A 23 -1.89 0.60 1.84
N SER A 24 -2.03 1.91 1.54
CA SER A 24 -2.97 2.81 2.23
C SER A 24 -4.44 2.43 2.03
N CYS A 25 -5.37 3.14 2.67
CA CYS A 25 -6.81 2.93 2.46
C CYS A 25 -7.26 3.10 1.00
N PHE A 26 -6.47 3.75 0.13
CA PHE A 26 -6.70 3.82 -1.32
C PHE A 26 -6.98 2.44 -1.91
N VAL A 27 -6.19 1.41 -1.56
CA VAL A 27 -6.38 0.07 -2.12
C VAL A 27 -7.67 -0.58 -1.62
N GLY A 28 -8.21 -0.15 -0.47
CA GLY A 28 -9.53 -0.57 -0.02
C GLY A 28 -10.66 0.02 -0.85
N HIS A 29 -10.54 1.29 -1.27
CA HIS A 29 -11.55 1.96 -2.11
C HIS A 29 -11.68 1.34 -3.50
N LEU A 30 -10.62 0.71 -4.02
CA LEU A 30 -10.65 -0.03 -5.28
C LEU A 30 -11.63 -1.20 -5.27
N LYS A 31 -11.95 -1.79 -4.10
CA LYS A 31 -12.72 -3.04 -4.01
C LYS A 31 -14.06 -2.96 -4.74
N THR A 32 -14.85 -1.93 -4.44
CA THR A 32 -16.20 -1.79 -5.00
C THR A 32 -16.17 -1.62 -6.51
N SER A 33 -15.26 -0.78 -7.00
CA SER A 33 -15.12 -0.50 -8.45
C SER A 33 -14.55 -1.69 -9.21
N LEU A 34 -13.50 -2.35 -8.71
CA LEU A 34 -12.95 -3.53 -9.39
C LEU A 34 -13.97 -4.67 -9.42
N SER A 35 -14.79 -4.81 -8.37
CA SER A 35 -15.88 -5.79 -8.37
C SER A 35 -16.94 -5.47 -9.43
N SER A 36 -17.32 -4.20 -9.60
CA SER A 36 -18.30 -3.81 -10.63
C SER A 36 -17.75 -3.93 -12.06
N TRP A 37 -16.42 -3.97 -12.22
CA TRP A 37 -15.74 -4.24 -13.49
C TRP A 37 -15.41 -5.73 -13.68
N ASN A 38 -15.89 -6.62 -12.80
CA ASN A 38 -15.58 -8.06 -12.79
C ASN A 38 -14.08 -8.37 -12.74
N ILE A 39 -13.29 -7.52 -12.07
CA ILE A 39 -11.86 -7.73 -11.84
C ILE A 39 -11.65 -8.49 -10.53
N PRO A 40 -11.04 -9.70 -10.56
CA PRO A 40 -10.65 -10.42 -9.35
C PRO A 40 -9.66 -9.59 -8.53
N TYR A 41 -10.03 -9.28 -7.28
CA TYR A 41 -9.25 -8.36 -6.45
C TYR A 41 -9.12 -8.82 -5.01
N GLN A 42 -7.89 -8.84 -4.53
CA GLN A 42 -7.55 -8.92 -3.10
C GLN A 42 -6.78 -7.69 -2.67
N TYR A 43 -6.82 -7.35 -1.39
CA TYR A 43 -6.00 -6.26 -0.89
C TYR A 43 -5.66 -6.41 0.58
N ASN A 44 -4.52 -5.83 0.96
CA ASN A 44 -4.04 -5.72 2.32
C ASN A 44 -4.26 -7.00 3.15
N PRO A 45 -3.70 -8.16 2.75
CA PRO A 45 -3.88 -9.41 3.48
C PRO A 45 -3.49 -9.24 4.96
N LEU A 46 -2.37 -8.55 5.20
CA LEU A 46 -1.83 -8.22 6.51
C LEU A 46 -2.32 -6.88 7.07
N GLY A 47 -3.41 -6.32 6.54
CA GLY A 47 -3.96 -5.04 6.98
C GLY A 47 -3.36 -3.83 6.27
N THR A 48 -3.90 -2.65 6.58
CA THR A 48 -3.48 -1.39 5.94
C THR A 48 -2.07 -1.00 6.38
N SER A 49 -1.29 -0.54 5.41
CA SER A 49 0.14 -0.23 5.58
C SER A 49 0.45 1.09 4.88
N PHE A 50 1.14 2.02 5.53
CA PHE A 50 1.30 3.37 4.97
C PHE A 50 2.71 3.65 4.48
N ASN A 51 3.73 3.16 5.18
CA ASN A 51 5.11 3.43 4.84
C ASN A 51 5.64 2.37 3.85
N PRO A 52 6.48 2.75 2.88
CA PRO A 52 6.94 1.83 1.84
C PRO A 52 7.72 0.62 2.36
N VAL A 53 8.47 0.76 3.44
CA VAL A 53 9.31 -0.32 3.99
C VAL A 53 8.42 -1.42 4.59
N SER A 54 7.42 -1.07 5.39
CA SER A 54 6.46 -2.06 5.89
C SER A 54 5.68 -2.75 4.78
N ILE A 55 5.35 -2.03 3.70
CA ILE A 55 4.70 -2.65 2.53
C ILE A 55 5.64 -3.65 1.84
N SER A 56 6.94 -3.33 1.70
CA SER A 56 7.91 -4.27 1.12
C SER A 56 8.12 -5.51 1.99
N GLU A 57 8.12 -5.37 3.32
CA GLU A 57 8.21 -6.49 4.27
C GLU A 57 7.03 -7.45 4.11
N GLN A 58 5.80 -6.91 4.04
CA GLN A 58 4.60 -7.72 3.82
C GLN A 58 4.61 -8.42 2.47
N LEU A 59 5.09 -7.75 1.42
CA LEU A 59 5.18 -8.35 0.09
C LEU A 59 6.26 -9.43 0.02
N ASN A 60 7.43 -9.22 0.65
CA ASN A 60 8.44 -10.26 0.82
C ASN A 60 7.85 -11.50 1.48
N TRP A 61 7.12 -11.31 2.59
CA TRP A 61 6.47 -12.40 3.30
C TRP A 61 5.39 -13.09 2.45
N LEU A 62 4.68 -12.40 1.56
CA LEU A 62 3.72 -13.03 0.66
C LEU A 62 4.41 -13.87 -0.44
N LEU A 63 5.54 -13.40 -0.96
CA LEU A 63 6.23 -14.02 -2.10
C LEU A 63 7.20 -15.14 -1.73
N ASP A 64 7.68 -15.16 -0.49
CA ASP A 64 8.76 -16.04 -0.05
C ASP A 64 8.35 -16.77 1.22
N GLU A 65 8.12 -18.08 1.10
CA GLU A 65 7.63 -18.90 2.21
C GLU A 65 8.61 -18.97 3.39
N GLN A 66 9.92 -18.81 3.10
CA GLN A 66 10.99 -18.84 4.09
C GLN A 66 11.16 -17.49 4.80
N TYR A 67 10.53 -16.44 4.30
CA TYR A 67 10.60 -15.12 4.90
C TYR A 67 9.81 -15.08 6.22
N SER A 68 10.49 -14.72 7.30
CA SER A 68 9.86 -14.49 8.61
C SER A 68 9.42 -13.04 8.72
N LEU A 69 8.14 -12.81 9.00
CA LEU A 69 7.63 -11.47 9.26
C LEU A 69 7.87 -11.11 10.73
N GLU A 70 8.41 -9.93 10.97
CA GLU A 70 8.82 -9.43 12.29
C GLU A 70 8.60 -7.91 12.34
N PRO A 71 8.52 -7.26 13.52
CA PRO A 71 8.64 -7.84 14.85
C PRO A 71 7.31 -8.26 15.47
N ILE A 72 7.41 -9.23 16.37
CA ILE A 72 6.33 -9.62 17.29
C ILE A 72 6.61 -9.04 18.68
N GLU A 73 5.60 -8.43 19.29
CA GLU A 73 5.70 -7.83 20.63
C GLU A 73 4.70 -8.50 21.58
N LEU A 74 5.17 -8.96 22.73
CA LEU A 74 4.32 -9.37 23.84
C LEU A 74 4.08 -8.16 24.73
N TYR A 75 2.81 -7.78 24.90
CA TYR A 75 2.44 -6.70 25.81
C TYR A 75 1.25 -7.13 26.66
N LYS A 76 1.45 -7.08 27.99
CA LYS A 76 0.53 -7.68 28.97
C LYS A 76 0.33 -9.18 28.67
N SER A 77 -0.89 -9.59 28.29
CA SER A 77 -1.26 -10.98 28.00
C SER A 77 -1.59 -11.20 26.52
N SER A 78 -1.27 -10.24 25.65
CA SER A 78 -1.55 -10.33 24.21
C SER A 78 -0.26 -10.23 23.41
N VAL A 79 -0.21 -11.00 22.33
CA VAL A 79 0.85 -11.02 21.33
C VAL A 79 0.42 -10.16 20.15
N HIS A 80 1.27 -9.24 19.69
CA HIS A 80 0.98 -8.28 18.63
C HIS A 80 1.99 -8.43 17.49
N HIS A 81 1.51 -8.56 16.24
CA HIS A 81 2.38 -8.57 15.08
C HIS A 81 2.56 -7.16 14.52
N LEU A 82 3.62 -6.45 14.91
CA LEU A 82 3.79 -5.03 14.61
C LEU A 82 4.06 -4.74 13.12
N ALA A 83 4.48 -5.73 12.34
CA ALA A 83 4.55 -5.63 10.87
C ALA A 83 3.22 -5.90 10.15
N ALA A 84 2.12 -6.15 10.87
CA ALA A 84 0.79 -6.30 10.31
C ALA A 84 -0.15 -5.23 10.90
N GLY A 85 -1.42 -5.22 10.50
CA GLY A 85 -2.42 -4.28 11.01
C GLY A 85 -2.94 -4.68 12.40
N ASN A 86 -3.60 -3.74 13.09
CA ASN A 86 -4.11 -3.91 14.46
C ASN A 86 -4.97 -5.16 14.72
N LYS A 87 -5.56 -5.79 13.68
CA LYS A 87 -6.31 -7.05 13.82
C LYS A 87 -5.43 -8.27 14.11
N PHE A 88 -4.13 -8.19 13.82
CA PHE A 88 -3.16 -9.28 14.03
C PHE A 88 -2.58 -9.20 15.42
N GLN A 89 -3.42 -9.54 16.38
CA GLN A 89 -3.06 -9.74 17.77
C GLN A 89 -3.90 -10.89 18.32
N ALA A 90 -3.32 -11.66 19.23
CA ALA A 90 -3.99 -12.82 19.82
C ALA A 90 -3.46 -13.10 21.24
N ASP A 91 -4.15 -13.96 21.97
CA ASP A 91 -3.76 -14.35 23.34
C ASP A 91 -2.60 -15.35 23.36
N SER A 92 -2.20 -15.89 22.20
CA SER A 92 -1.04 -16.78 22.07
C SER A 92 -0.32 -16.60 20.73
N MET A 93 0.97 -16.97 20.70
CA MET A 93 1.79 -16.99 19.48
C MET A 93 1.20 -17.92 18.42
N GLU A 94 0.70 -19.09 18.84
CA GLU A 94 0.11 -20.10 17.95
C GLU A 94 -1.10 -19.54 17.20
N LEU A 95 -2.03 -18.89 17.91
CA LEU A 95 -3.21 -18.30 17.30
C LEU A 95 -2.84 -17.15 16.35
N LEU A 96 -1.87 -16.31 16.73
CA LEU A 96 -1.41 -15.22 15.89
C LEU A 96 -0.77 -15.74 14.58
N PHE A 97 0.09 -16.76 14.69
CA PHE A 97 0.70 -17.38 13.51
C PHE A 97 -0.32 -18.08 12.62
N ALA A 98 -1.33 -18.74 13.19
CA ALA A 98 -2.41 -19.34 12.43
C ALA A 98 -3.19 -18.26 11.63
N GLN A 99 -3.51 -17.13 12.25
CA GLN A 99 -4.19 -16.01 11.58
C GLN A 99 -3.37 -15.43 10.42
N ILE A 100 -2.07 -15.25 10.63
CA ILE A 100 -1.15 -14.72 9.64
C ILE A 100 -0.97 -15.72 8.49
N ASN A 101 -0.63 -16.96 8.78
CA ASN A 101 -0.42 -17.99 7.77
C ASN A 101 -1.66 -18.26 6.92
N ASN A 102 -2.86 -18.15 7.50
CA ASN A 102 -4.10 -18.20 6.74
C ASN A 102 -4.17 -17.11 5.64
N GLN A 103 -3.60 -15.93 5.85
CA GLN A 103 -3.53 -14.90 4.80
C GLN A 103 -2.63 -15.31 3.63
N ARG A 104 -1.50 -15.99 3.88
CA ARG A 104 -0.65 -16.52 2.81
C ARG A 104 -1.36 -17.63 2.05
N GLN A 105 -2.07 -18.51 2.75
CA GLN A 105 -2.87 -19.57 2.10
C GLN A 105 -3.96 -18.98 1.19
N LEU A 106 -4.66 -17.94 1.65
CA LEU A 106 -5.63 -17.20 0.83
C LEU A 106 -4.99 -16.48 -0.34
N PHE A 107 -3.77 -15.96 -0.20
CA PHE A 107 -3.04 -15.37 -1.33
C PHE A 107 -2.65 -16.44 -2.35
N ASN A 108 -2.07 -17.56 -1.90
CA ASN A 108 -1.61 -18.66 -2.77
C ASN A 108 -2.77 -19.30 -3.53
N SER A 109 -3.96 -19.44 -2.93
CA SER A 109 -5.12 -19.98 -3.64
C SER A 109 -5.58 -19.09 -4.79
N PHE A 110 -5.59 -17.76 -4.60
CA PHE A 110 -5.92 -16.82 -5.67
C PHE A 110 -4.83 -16.73 -6.73
N LEU A 111 -3.56 -16.83 -6.31
CA LEU A 111 -2.43 -16.87 -7.23
C LEU A 111 -2.54 -18.07 -8.17
N ASN A 112 -2.90 -19.25 -7.64
CA ASN A 112 -3.13 -20.46 -8.44
C ASN A 112 -4.27 -20.29 -9.46
N VAL A 113 -5.41 -19.72 -9.04
CA VAL A 113 -6.56 -19.44 -9.94
C VAL A 113 -6.18 -18.46 -11.05
N SER A 114 -5.30 -17.50 -10.76
CA SER A 114 -4.79 -16.54 -11.75
C SER A 114 -3.69 -17.09 -12.66
N HIS A 115 -3.34 -18.39 -12.57
CA HIS A 115 -2.19 -18.99 -13.26
C HIS A 115 -0.88 -18.22 -13.03
N GLY A 116 -0.74 -17.60 -11.86
CA GLY A 116 0.41 -16.79 -11.53
C GLY A 116 0.50 -15.45 -12.30
N ASN A 117 -0.58 -14.95 -12.91
CA ASN A 117 -0.63 -13.64 -13.54
C ASN A 117 -1.22 -12.59 -12.59
N VAL A 118 -0.39 -11.65 -12.11
CA VAL A 118 -0.78 -10.67 -11.11
C VAL A 118 -0.48 -9.25 -11.58
N THR A 119 -1.43 -8.35 -11.31
CA THR A 119 -1.20 -6.91 -11.31
C THR A 119 -1.17 -6.41 -9.87
N LEU A 120 0.01 -6.00 -9.41
CA LEU A 120 0.21 -5.42 -8.08
C LEU A 120 -0.17 -3.95 -8.10
N ILE A 121 -0.96 -3.50 -7.14
CA ILE A 121 -1.33 -2.09 -6.95
C ILE A 121 -0.78 -1.63 -5.61
N LEU A 122 0.23 -0.78 -5.63
CA LEU A 122 0.99 -0.36 -4.46
C LEU A 122 0.69 1.10 -4.12
N SER A 123 0.02 1.34 -3.00
CA SER A 123 -0.35 2.70 -2.55
C SER A 123 0.48 3.14 -1.36
N PHE A 124 1.47 4.00 -1.60
CA PHE A 124 2.29 4.57 -0.51
C PHE A 124 1.53 5.72 0.17
N GLY A 125 1.39 5.62 1.49
CA GLY A 125 0.69 6.59 2.32
C GLY A 125 1.59 7.74 2.76
N THR A 126 2.62 7.45 3.54
CA THR A 126 3.53 8.46 4.10
C THR A 126 4.96 7.91 4.18
N ALA A 127 5.97 8.78 4.06
CA ALA A 127 7.35 8.42 4.37
C ALA A 127 7.64 8.42 5.89
N HIS A 128 6.69 8.87 6.73
CA HIS A 128 6.83 8.74 8.18
C HIS A 128 6.68 7.29 8.60
N ALA A 129 7.62 6.83 9.40
CA ALA A 129 7.67 5.49 9.95
C ALA A 129 7.84 5.55 11.46
N TRP A 130 7.41 4.48 12.12
CA TRP A 130 7.64 4.25 13.53
C TRP A 130 8.58 3.07 13.67
N GLU A 131 9.44 3.13 14.65
CA GLU A 131 10.44 2.10 14.92
C GLU A 131 10.34 1.59 16.33
N ARG A 132 10.57 0.29 16.47
CA ARG A 132 10.70 -0.42 17.74
C ARG A 132 11.99 -1.24 17.69
N ASN A 133 12.90 -1.02 18.64
CA ASN A 133 14.17 -1.74 18.72
C ASN A 133 14.98 -1.74 17.40
N GLY A 134 15.03 -0.57 16.72
CA GLY A 134 15.76 -0.40 15.46
C GLY A 134 15.08 -1.03 14.23
N ARG A 135 13.84 -1.53 14.35
CA ARG A 135 13.05 -2.07 13.25
C ARG A 135 11.83 -1.21 12.97
N ILE A 136 11.60 -0.91 11.69
CA ILE A 136 10.38 -0.23 11.25
C ILE A 136 9.18 -1.16 11.47
N VAL A 137 8.13 -0.61 12.07
CA VAL A 137 6.86 -1.31 12.28
C VAL A 137 5.78 -0.77 11.35
N ASN A 138 4.83 -1.64 10.98
CA ASN A 138 3.69 -1.25 10.17
C ASN A 138 2.62 -0.52 11.00
N ASN A 139 2.34 -1.05 12.20
CA ASN A 139 1.30 -0.55 13.06
C ASN A 139 1.77 -0.63 14.52
N CYS A 140 1.39 0.35 15.34
CA CYS A 140 1.76 0.40 16.75
C CYS A 140 0.74 -0.32 17.67
N HIS A 141 -0.34 -0.89 17.13
CA HIS A 141 -1.35 -1.71 17.85
C HIS A 141 -1.97 -1.04 19.08
N LYS A 142 -2.06 0.30 19.06
CA LYS A 142 -2.46 1.14 20.20
C LYS A 142 -1.65 0.88 21.48
N LEU A 143 -0.45 0.32 21.34
CA LEU A 143 0.52 0.16 22.42
C LEU A 143 1.03 1.53 22.90
N PRO A 144 1.66 1.60 24.09
CA PRO A 144 2.20 2.85 24.62
C PRO A 144 3.09 3.57 23.61
N GLY A 145 2.87 4.88 23.44
CA GLY A 145 3.54 5.65 22.39
C GLY A 145 5.06 5.77 22.57
N ASP A 146 5.53 5.69 23.82
CA ASP A 146 6.95 5.68 24.21
C ASP A 146 7.69 4.40 23.79
N PHE A 147 6.98 3.36 23.35
CA PHE A 147 7.62 2.18 22.75
C PHE A 147 8.23 2.50 21.39
N PHE A 148 7.76 3.56 20.73
CA PHE A 148 8.06 3.82 19.33
C PHE A 148 8.77 5.16 19.13
N THR A 149 9.79 5.13 18.30
CA THR A 149 10.42 6.35 17.81
C THR A 149 9.91 6.65 16.41
N ARG A 150 9.38 7.87 16.20
CA ARG A 150 8.94 8.33 14.88
C ARG A 150 10.12 8.95 14.14
N ARG A 151 10.29 8.62 12.86
CA ARG A 151 11.18 9.33 11.94
C ARG A 151 10.64 9.34 10.52
N ILE A 152 11.26 10.14 9.66
CA ILE A 152 10.98 10.12 8.22
C ILE A 152 11.98 9.19 7.53
N LEU A 153 11.47 8.34 6.64
CA LEU A 153 12.28 7.50 5.77
C LEU A 153 12.96 8.36 4.72
N THR A 154 14.21 8.06 4.44
CA THR A 154 14.92 8.64 3.31
C THR A 154 14.51 7.95 2.00
N GLN A 155 14.74 8.64 0.87
CA GLN A 155 14.52 8.04 -0.44
C GLN A 155 15.37 6.77 -0.63
N GLN A 156 16.61 6.78 -0.15
CA GLN A 156 17.53 5.65 -0.29
C GLN A 156 17.05 4.41 0.45
N GLU A 157 16.57 4.55 1.70
CA GLU A 157 15.99 3.42 2.45
C GLU A 157 14.79 2.80 1.72
N ILE A 158 13.95 3.62 1.10
CA ILE A 158 12.81 3.13 0.31
C ILE A 158 13.31 2.37 -0.92
N ILE A 159 14.30 2.91 -1.65
CA ILE A 159 14.85 2.25 -2.83
C ILE A 159 15.50 0.92 -2.47
N GLU A 160 16.35 0.87 -1.45
CA GLU A 160 17.05 -0.34 -1.02
C GLU A 160 16.09 -1.43 -0.54
N ALA A 161 15.02 -1.05 0.16
CA ALA A 161 13.97 -1.98 0.57
C ALA A 161 13.25 -2.57 -0.65
N TRP A 162 12.88 -1.73 -1.63
CA TRP A 162 12.10 -2.15 -2.78
C TRP A 162 12.90 -2.85 -3.87
N GLU A 163 14.17 -2.51 -4.09
CA GLU A 163 15.03 -3.18 -5.08
C GLU A 163 15.10 -4.69 -4.81
N LYS A 164 15.26 -5.08 -3.54
CA LYS A 164 15.27 -6.49 -3.12
C LYS A 164 13.96 -7.20 -3.45
N VAL A 165 12.82 -6.55 -3.25
CA VAL A 165 11.50 -7.14 -3.49
C VAL A 165 11.18 -7.21 -4.97
N LEU A 166 11.49 -6.15 -5.73
CA LEU A 166 11.25 -6.07 -7.16
C LEU A 166 11.98 -7.18 -7.93
N ASN A 167 13.15 -7.60 -7.45
CA ASN A 167 13.92 -8.72 -8.01
C ASN A 167 13.27 -10.09 -7.75
N LYS A 168 12.46 -10.24 -6.69
CA LYS A 168 11.71 -11.47 -6.39
C LYS A 168 10.39 -11.56 -7.16
N ILE A 169 9.82 -10.43 -7.57
CA ILE A 169 8.55 -10.39 -8.30
C ILE A 169 8.75 -10.94 -9.72
N PRO A 170 7.94 -11.91 -10.19
CA PRO A 170 8.05 -12.43 -11.55
C PRO A 170 8.00 -11.33 -12.63
N LYS A 171 8.85 -11.44 -13.66
CA LYS A 171 9.01 -10.39 -14.69
C LYS A 171 7.74 -10.07 -15.46
N HIS A 172 6.83 -11.03 -15.59
CA HIS A 172 5.58 -10.85 -16.33
C HIS A 172 4.50 -10.08 -15.56
N TRP A 173 4.62 -9.96 -14.23
CA TRP A 173 3.68 -9.20 -13.40
C TRP A 173 3.75 -7.71 -13.71
N ASN A 174 2.58 -7.07 -13.66
CA ASN A 174 2.47 -5.61 -13.72
C ASN A 174 2.54 -5.03 -12.31
N ILE A 175 3.16 -3.87 -12.16
CA ILE A 175 3.23 -3.14 -10.89
C ILE A 175 2.76 -1.71 -11.12
N ILE A 176 1.69 -1.32 -10.45
CA ILE A 176 1.13 0.03 -10.48
C ILE A 176 1.42 0.68 -9.13
N PHE A 177 2.31 1.66 -9.12
CA PHE A 177 2.54 2.51 -7.96
C PHE A 177 1.57 3.69 -7.95
N THR A 178 1.19 4.12 -6.75
CA THR A 178 0.49 5.38 -6.54
C THR A 178 0.84 5.96 -5.17
N VAL A 179 0.76 7.28 -5.03
CA VAL A 179 0.80 7.93 -3.72
C VAL A 179 -0.64 8.16 -3.27
N SER A 180 -0.95 7.80 -2.03
CA SER A 180 -2.28 8.04 -1.45
C SER A 180 -2.60 9.54 -1.42
N PRO A 181 -3.82 9.98 -1.78
CA PRO A 181 -4.21 11.38 -1.68
C PRO A 181 -4.50 11.85 -0.24
N VAL A 182 -4.62 10.92 0.72
CA VAL A 182 -4.93 11.26 2.12
C VAL A 182 -3.82 12.12 2.73
N ARG A 183 -4.25 13.20 3.39
CA ARG A 183 -3.38 14.13 4.13
C ARG A 183 -3.26 13.67 5.58
N TYR A 184 -2.05 13.32 6.01
CA TYR A 184 -1.79 12.90 7.39
C TYR A 184 -1.55 14.14 8.27
N THR A 185 -2.57 14.94 8.55
CA THR A 185 -2.40 16.22 9.27
C THR A 185 -1.85 16.06 10.69
N LYS A 186 -2.08 14.91 11.33
CA LYS A 186 -1.54 14.60 12.67
C LYS A 186 -0.01 14.54 12.74
N ILE A 187 0.67 14.31 11.62
CA ILE A 187 2.15 14.38 11.58
C ILE A 187 2.67 15.81 11.37
N GLY A 188 1.79 16.76 11.05
CA GLY A 188 2.14 18.11 10.62
C GLY A 188 2.04 18.26 9.11
N LEU A 189 1.54 19.40 8.62
CA LEU A 189 1.34 19.64 7.19
C LEU A 189 2.65 19.68 6.41
N VAL A 190 3.65 20.41 6.92
CA VAL A 190 4.99 20.50 6.32
C VAL A 190 5.61 19.10 6.19
N ASP A 191 5.58 18.34 7.28
CA ASP A 191 6.06 16.96 7.35
C ASP A 191 5.30 16.00 6.43
N ASN A 192 3.99 16.20 6.27
CA ASN A 192 3.20 15.44 5.30
C ASN A 192 3.66 15.73 3.87
N PHE A 193 3.82 17.01 3.49
CA PHE A 193 4.29 17.36 2.15
C PHE A 193 5.70 16.83 1.86
N LEU A 194 6.62 16.98 2.82
CA LEU A 194 7.96 16.39 2.72
C LEU A 194 7.90 14.87 2.54
N GLY A 195 7.02 14.20 3.29
CA GLY A 195 6.82 12.77 3.14
C GLY A 195 6.31 12.40 1.75
N LYS A 196 5.29 13.11 1.23
CA LYS A 196 4.74 12.87 -0.11
C LYS A 196 5.78 13.12 -1.21
N SER A 197 6.62 14.16 -1.08
CA SER A 197 7.68 14.42 -2.06
C SER A 197 8.73 13.31 -2.08
N ILE A 198 9.12 12.79 -0.92
CA ILE A 198 10.03 11.64 -0.82
C ILE A 198 9.38 10.42 -1.51
N LEU A 199 8.13 10.10 -1.18
CA LEU A 199 7.43 8.97 -1.79
C LEU A 199 7.36 9.09 -3.31
N ARG A 200 6.98 10.26 -3.83
CA ARG A 200 6.84 10.47 -5.27
C ARG A 200 8.19 10.36 -5.99
N SER A 201 9.24 10.91 -5.40
CA SER A 201 10.60 10.81 -5.94
C SER A 201 11.14 9.38 -5.88
N SER A 202 10.91 8.65 -4.78
CA SER A 202 11.25 7.23 -4.67
C SER A 202 10.55 6.40 -5.73
N ILE A 203 9.23 6.58 -5.92
CA ILE A 203 8.47 5.86 -6.95
C ILE A 203 9.06 6.12 -8.33
N GLU A 204 9.36 7.38 -8.68
CA GLU A 204 9.98 7.71 -9.97
C GLU A 204 11.26 6.90 -10.22
N LYS A 205 12.10 6.77 -9.20
CA LYS A 205 13.30 5.96 -9.28
C LYS A 205 12.97 4.47 -9.42
N LEU A 206 12.00 3.96 -8.66
CA LEU A 206 11.54 2.55 -8.72
C LEU A 206 10.96 2.15 -10.09
N LEU A 207 10.30 3.07 -10.80
CA LEU A 207 9.79 2.80 -12.16
C LEU A 207 10.91 2.40 -13.12
N SER A 208 12.14 2.88 -12.92
CA SER A 208 13.28 2.58 -13.78
C SER A 208 13.96 1.23 -13.54
N PHE A 209 13.61 0.51 -12.47
CA PHE A 209 14.29 -0.75 -12.11
C PHE A 209 13.85 -1.95 -12.94
N ARG A 210 12.65 -1.90 -13.53
CA ARG A 210 12.13 -2.99 -14.37
C ARG A 210 11.03 -2.49 -15.29
N ASP A 211 10.81 -3.25 -16.36
CA ASP A 211 9.65 -3.10 -17.21
C ASP A 211 8.36 -3.46 -16.46
N LYS A 212 7.22 -3.03 -17.04
CA LYS A 212 5.88 -3.23 -16.49
C LYS A 212 5.66 -2.59 -15.11
N CYS A 213 6.41 -1.53 -14.82
CA CYS A 213 6.16 -0.62 -13.71
C CYS A 213 5.47 0.64 -14.22
N PHE A 214 4.38 1.03 -13.56
CA PHE A 214 3.55 2.16 -13.95
C PHE A 214 3.25 3.04 -12.74
N TYR A 215 2.98 4.32 -12.98
CA TYR A 215 2.52 5.25 -11.95
C TYR A 215 1.11 5.73 -12.26
N PHE A 216 0.18 5.50 -11.34
CA PHE A 216 -1.14 6.09 -11.38
C PHE A 216 -1.20 7.35 -10.48
N PRO A 217 -1.45 8.55 -11.03
CA PRO A 217 -1.33 9.81 -10.30
C PRO A 217 -2.55 10.16 -9.43
N SER A 218 -2.97 9.25 -8.54
CA SER A 218 -4.14 9.49 -7.66
C SER A 218 -3.93 10.67 -6.70
N TYR A 219 -2.70 10.86 -6.21
CA TYR A 219 -2.33 11.99 -5.37
C TYR A 219 -2.56 13.31 -6.10
N GLU A 220 -1.95 13.49 -7.28
CA GLU A 220 -2.02 14.72 -8.05
C GLU A 220 -3.45 15.01 -8.55
N ILE A 221 -4.22 13.98 -8.94
CA ILE A 221 -5.63 14.14 -9.29
C ILE A 221 -6.39 14.77 -8.12
N VAL A 222 -6.25 14.23 -6.92
CA VAL A 222 -7.02 14.75 -5.78
C VAL A 222 -6.47 16.08 -5.27
N THR A 223 -5.15 16.24 -5.17
CA THR A 223 -4.56 17.43 -4.55
C THR A 223 -4.59 18.68 -5.43
N ASP A 224 -4.52 18.51 -6.75
CA ASP A 224 -4.34 19.62 -7.68
C ASP A 224 -5.51 19.79 -8.65
N GLU A 225 -6.03 18.70 -9.24
CA GLU A 225 -7.19 18.77 -10.13
C GLU A 225 -8.51 18.93 -9.35
N LEU A 226 -8.69 18.15 -8.27
CA LEU A 226 -9.87 18.15 -7.40
C LEU A 226 -9.67 18.98 -6.13
N ARG A 227 -8.86 20.05 -6.20
CA ARG A 227 -8.43 20.85 -5.04
C ARG A 227 -9.54 21.62 -4.29
N ASP A 228 -10.78 21.58 -4.77
CA ASP A 228 -11.93 22.19 -4.10
C ASP A 228 -12.32 21.36 -2.87
N TYR A 229 -12.60 22.02 -1.74
CA TYR A 229 -13.06 21.38 -0.52
C TYR A 229 -14.34 20.57 -0.71
N SER A 230 -15.13 20.82 -1.76
CA SER A 230 -16.27 19.98 -2.15
C SER A 230 -15.91 18.52 -2.50
N PHE A 231 -14.62 18.21 -2.63
CA PHE A 231 -14.08 16.86 -2.84
C PHE A 231 -13.46 16.24 -1.58
N SER A 232 -13.53 16.92 -0.43
CA SER A 232 -13.03 16.43 0.85
C SER A 232 -14.16 16.05 1.80
N GLU A 233 -13.88 15.09 2.68
CA GLU A 233 -14.71 14.82 3.86
C GLU A 233 -14.68 16.00 4.84
N ASN A 234 -15.61 16.04 5.80
CA ASN A 234 -15.71 17.11 6.81
C ASN A 234 -14.43 17.32 7.62
N ASN A 235 -13.59 16.29 7.75
CA ASN A 235 -12.30 16.38 8.43
C ASN A 235 -11.20 17.07 7.59
N GLY A 236 -11.44 17.35 6.31
CA GLY A 236 -10.51 18.01 5.39
C GLY A 236 -9.26 17.20 5.02
N THR A 237 -9.22 15.91 5.36
CA THR A 237 -8.02 15.05 5.18
C THR A 237 -8.23 13.89 4.21
N HIS A 238 -9.47 13.40 4.12
CA HIS A 238 -9.85 12.29 3.26
C HIS A 238 -10.61 12.82 2.05
N PRO A 239 -10.39 12.27 0.85
CA PRO A 239 -11.29 12.50 -0.29
C PRO A 239 -12.67 11.94 0.03
N ASN A 240 -13.73 12.62 -0.40
CA ASN A 240 -15.10 12.12 -0.26
C ASN A 240 -15.50 11.20 -1.42
N GLU A 241 -16.72 10.65 -1.36
CA GLU A 241 -17.25 9.72 -2.38
C GLU A 241 -17.20 10.29 -3.80
N LYS A 242 -17.46 11.59 -3.99
CA LYS A 242 -17.38 12.25 -5.30
C LYS A 242 -15.95 12.23 -5.84
N ALA A 243 -14.96 12.54 -4.99
CA ALA A 243 -13.56 12.49 -5.37
C ALA A 243 -13.10 11.06 -5.68
N ILE A 244 -13.52 10.10 -4.85
CA ILE A 244 -13.25 8.68 -5.06
C ILE A 244 -13.81 8.25 -6.42
N SER A 245 -15.07 8.57 -6.74
CA SER A 245 -15.68 8.24 -8.03
C SER A 245 -14.84 8.74 -9.20
N VAL A 246 -14.42 10.02 -9.17
CA VAL A 246 -13.56 10.57 -10.22
C VAL A 246 -12.25 9.79 -10.33
N VAL A 247 -11.57 9.53 -9.20
CA VAL A 247 -10.31 8.77 -9.23
C VAL A 247 -10.51 7.35 -9.76
N MET A 248 -11.64 6.70 -9.45
CA MET A 248 -11.97 5.36 -9.97
C MET A 248 -12.21 5.40 -11.48
N ASP A 249 -12.94 6.39 -12.01
CA ASP A 249 -13.15 6.54 -13.45
C ASP A 249 -11.81 6.74 -14.17
N ARG A 250 -10.93 7.57 -13.60
CA ARG A 250 -9.57 7.78 -14.12
C ARG A 250 -8.72 6.52 -14.06
N PHE A 251 -8.90 5.70 -13.02
CA PHE A 251 -8.21 4.42 -12.90
C PHE A 251 -8.73 3.39 -13.91
N LYS A 252 -10.03 3.42 -14.21
CA LYS A 252 -10.65 2.61 -15.27
C LYS A 252 -10.05 2.94 -16.64
N ASP A 253 -10.01 4.24 -16.97
CA ASP A 253 -9.39 4.74 -18.20
C ASP A 253 -7.91 4.34 -18.29
N PHE A 254 -7.17 4.46 -17.18
CA PHE A 254 -5.77 4.07 -17.10
C PHE A 254 -5.56 2.57 -17.41
N LEU A 255 -6.45 1.71 -16.93
CA LEU A 255 -6.44 0.27 -17.22
C LEU A 255 -7.01 -0.08 -18.60
N SER A 256 -7.51 0.91 -19.36
CA SER A 256 -8.09 0.74 -20.70
C SER A 256 -9.27 -0.25 -20.75
N ILE A 257 -10.16 -0.19 -19.76
CA ILE A 257 -11.35 -1.06 -19.62
C ILE A 257 -12.68 -0.30 -19.54
#